data_AF-A0A960YK06-F1
#
_entry.id   AF-A0A960YK06-F1
#
_cell.length_a   1.000
_cell.length_b   1.000
_cell.length_c   1.000
_cell.angle_alpha   90.00
_cell.angle_beta   90.00
_cell.angle_gamma   90.00
#
_symmetry.space_group_name_H-M   'P 1'
#
loop_
_entity.id
_entity.type
_entity.pdbx_description
1 polymer ?
#
loop_
_entity_poly.entity_id
_entity_poly.type
_entity_poly.pdbx_seq_one_letter_code
_entity_poly.pdbx_strand_id
1 'polypeptide(L)'
;MNGPRIVSIIFAALGLLGFLLITGFFSNTSETALVNGFFVLLMGVAGALGAMMARSVGKAVALALLFSVLCGLALTVFFQVIWPML
;
A
#
# COMPACT_ATOMS: atom_id res chain seq x y z
N MET A 1 -13.43 -20.76 3.96
CA MET A 1 -13.34 -19.63 4.91
C MET A 1 -12.00 -18.86 4.85
N ASN A 2 -11.08 -19.17 3.92
CA ASN A 2 -9.74 -18.55 3.89
C ASN A 2 -9.55 -17.46 2.81
N GLY A 3 -10.57 -17.22 1.98
CA GLY A 3 -10.46 -16.32 0.82
C GLY A 3 -10.01 -14.89 1.16
N PRO A 4 -10.70 -14.17 2.08
CA PRO A 4 -10.28 -12.81 2.47
C PRO A 4 -8.87 -12.73 3.04
N ARG A 5 -8.43 -13.78 3.76
CA ARG A 5 -7.08 -13.88 4.32
C ARG A 5 -6.01 -14.08 3.26
N ILE A 6 -6.32 -14.79 2.17
CA ILE A 6 -5.42 -14.91 1.02
C ILE A 6 -5.27 -13.55 0.33
N VAL A 7 -6.38 -12.82 0.12
CA VAL A 7 -6.35 -11.47 -0.47
C VAL A 7 -5.51 -10.51 0.38
N SER A 8 -5.62 -10.56 1.70
CA SER A 8 -4.80 -9.70 2.57
C SER A 8 -3.30 -10.00 2.44
N ILE A 9 -2.92 -11.28 2.37
CA ILE A 9 -1.53 -11.69 2.19
C ILE A 9 -1.00 -11.21 0.83
N ILE A 10 -1.81 -11.33 -0.23
CA ILE A 10 -1.43 -10.87 -1.57
C ILE A 10 -1.18 -9.35 -1.57
N PHE A 11 -2.05 -8.55 -0.97
CA PHE A 11 -1.86 -7.09 -0.91
C PHE A 11 -0.63 -6.69 -0.08
N ALA A 12 -0.38 -7.36 1.04
CA ALA A 12 0.83 -7.13 1.83
C ALA A 12 2.10 -7.50 1.04
N ALA A 13 2.08 -8.64 0.32
CA ALA A 13 3.19 -9.07 -0.53
C ALA A 13 3.42 -8.12 -1.71
N LEU A 14 2.35 -7.59 -2.33
CA LEU A 14 2.45 -6.59 -3.39
C LEU A 14 3.04 -5.27 -2.89
N GLY A 15 2.65 -4.82 -1.68
CA GLY A 15 3.25 -3.65 -1.05
C GLY A 15 4.75 -3.83 -0.77
N LEU A 16 5.13 -5.00 -0.25
CA LEU A 16 6.54 -5.34 -0.03
C LEU A 16 7.30 -5.43 -1.35
N LEU A 17 6.78 -6.11 -2.35
CA LEU A 17 7.41 -6.23 -3.66
C LEU A 17 7.56 -4.86 -4.34
N GLY A 18 6.53 -4.00 -4.25
CA GLY A 18 6.59 -2.62 -4.73
C GLY A 18 7.66 -1.79 -4.03
N PHE A 19 7.77 -1.91 -2.70
CA PHE A 19 8.85 -1.29 -1.92
C PHE A 19 10.23 -1.74 -2.42
N LEU A 20 10.45 -3.04 -2.56
CA LEU A 20 11.74 -3.60 -3.01
C LEU A 20 12.12 -3.14 -4.42
N LEU A 21 11.13 -3.04 -5.32
CA LEU A 21 11.33 -2.58 -6.70
C LEU A 21 11.66 -1.08 -6.75
N ILE A 22 10.96 -0.24 -5.99
CA ILE A 22 11.16 1.23 -6.01
C ILE A 22 12.45 1.62 -5.32
N THR A 23 12.75 1.01 -4.17
CA THR A 23 14.03 1.17 -3.48
C THR A 23 15.18 0.53 -4.25
N GLY A 24 14.86 -0.25 -5.29
CA GLY A 24 15.80 -0.87 -6.19
C GLY A 24 16.89 -1.57 -5.42
N PHE A 25 16.50 -2.46 -4.48
CA PHE A 25 17.21 -3.13 -3.36
C PHE A 25 18.74 -3.39 -3.43
N PHE A 26 19.42 -3.08 -4.54
CA PHE A 26 20.86 -3.14 -4.76
C PHE A 26 21.50 -1.93 -5.51
N SER A 27 20.78 -0.88 -5.93
CA SER A 27 21.34 0.18 -6.81
C SER A 27 20.92 1.62 -6.55
N ASN A 28 19.78 1.90 -5.90
CA ASN A 28 19.28 3.28 -5.72
C ASN A 28 18.88 3.58 -4.27
N THR A 29 19.86 4.00 -3.46
CA THR A 29 19.66 4.53 -2.10
C THR A 29 19.43 6.05 -2.08
N SER A 30 18.61 6.57 -3.01
CA SER A 30 18.17 7.97 -2.89
C SER A 30 17.06 8.06 -1.84
N GLU A 31 17.08 9.11 -1.01
CA GLU A 31 16.02 9.36 -0.01
C GLU A 31 14.64 9.37 -0.66
N THR A 32 14.52 9.93 -1.86
CA THR A 32 13.28 9.96 -2.63
C THR A 32 12.77 8.55 -2.97
N ALA A 33 13.67 7.62 -3.33
CA ALA A 33 13.29 6.23 -3.61
C ALA A 33 12.82 5.51 -2.35
N LEU A 34 13.47 5.75 -1.20
CA LEU A 34 13.06 5.22 0.09
C LEU A 34 11.68 5.72 0.51
N VAL A 35 11.42 7.02 0.38
CA VAL A 35 10.13 7.63 0.72
C VAL A 35 9.02 7.10 -0.19
N ASN A 36 9.24 7.09 -1.51
CA ASN A 36 8.25 6.58 -2.46
C ASN A 36 8.00 5.08 -2.28
N GLY A 37 9.05 4.29 -2.03
CA GLY A 37 8.92 2.87 -1.72
C GLY A 37 8.10 2.66 -0.45
N PHE A 38 8.35 3.45 0.59
CA PHE A 38 7.62 3.37 1.85
C PHE A 38 6.13 3.70 1.68
N PHE A 39 5.77 4.65 0.82
CA PHE A 39 4.36 4.93 0.53
C PHE A 39 3.66 3.74 -0.12
N VAL A 40 4.33 3.06 -1.06
CA VAL A 40 3.79 1.85 -1.68
C VAL A 40 3.64 0.70 -0.68
N LEU A 41 4.58 0.58 0.27
CA LEU A 41 4.46 -0.36 1.38
C LEU A 41 3.20 -0.08 2.21
N LEU A 42 2.98 1.18 2.61
CA LEU A 42 1.82 1.61 3.39
C LEU A 42 0.51 1.36 2.64
N MET A 43 0.47 1.63 1.34
CA MET A 43 -0.69 1.33 0.51
C MET A 43 -1.01 -0.17 0.45
N GLY A 44 0.01 -1.03 0.40
CA GLY A 44 -0.16 -2.49 0.46
C GLY A 44 -0.67 -2.97 1.82
N VAL A 45 -0.17 -2.41 2.92
CA VAL A 45 -0.64 -2.71 4.29
C VAL A 45 -2.09 -2.23 4.47
N ALA A 46 -2.42 -1.03 4.03
CA ALA A 46 -3.78 -0.51 4.06
C ALA A 46 -4.75 -1.41 3.28
N GLY A 47 -4.35 -1.85 2.09
CA GLY A 47 -5.13 -2.81 1.30
C GLY A 47 -5.29 -4.16 2.00
N ALA A 48 -4.25 -4.66 2.66
CA ALA A 48 -4.32 -5.89 3.44
C ALA A 48 -5.31 -5.79 4.61
N LEU A 49 -5.32 -4.65 5.32
CA LEU A 49 -6.29 -4.36 6.37
C LEU A 49 -7.72 -4.30 5.83
N GLY A 50 -7.92 -3.65 4.67
CA GLY A 50 -9.21 -3.60 3.98
C GLY A 50 -9.73 -5.00 3.60
N ALA A 51 -8.86 -5.87 3.09
CA ALA A 51 -9.21 -7.25 2.75
C ALA A 51 -9.71 -8.06 3.96
N MET A 52 -9.10 -7.85 5.14
CA MET A 52 -9.43 -8.60 6.36
C MET A 52 -10.81 -8.28 6.92
N MET A 53 -11.38 -7.11 6.59
CA MET A 53 -12.72 -6.71 7.06
C MET A 53 -13.85 -7.38 6.27
N ALA A 54 -13.54 -8.10 5.18
CA ALA A 54 -14.53 -8.66 4.29
C ALA A 54 -14.90 -10.13 4.61
N ARG A 55 -16.18 -10.47 4.43
CA ARG A 55 -16.69 -11.86 4.58
C ARG A 55 -16.64 -12.69 3.31
N SER A 56 -16.50 -12.07 2.14
CA SER A 56 -16.40 -12.74 0.83
C SER A 56 -15.20 -12.26 0.04
N VAL A 57 -14.69 -13.08 -0.88
CA VAL A 57 -13.49 -12.77 -1.68
C VAL A 57 -13.70 -11.51 -2.52
N GLY A 58 -14.84 -11.37 -3.21
CA GLY A 58 -15.13 -10.18 -4.02
C GLY A 58 -15.17 -8.89 -3.19
N LYS A 59 -15.77 -8.93 -1.99
CA LYS A 59 -15.75 -7.78 -1.07
C LYS A 59 -14.35 -7.51 -0.53
N ALA A 60 -13.54 -8.56 -0.29
CA ALA A 60 -12.16 -8.41 0.18
C ALA A 60 -11.30 -7.67 -0.83
N VAL A 61 -11.40 -8.03 -2.12
CA VAL A 61 -10.68 -7.34 -3.20
C VAL A 61 -11.13 -5.88 -3.31
N ALA A 62 -12.45 -5.63 -3.30
CA ALA A 62 -12.98 -4.27 -3.39
C ALA A 62 -12.54 -3.38 -2.21
N LEU A 63 -12.63 -3.89 -0.98
CA LEU A 63 -12.20 -3.16 0.22
C LEU A 63 -10.68 -2.96 0.25
N ALA A 64 -9.90 -3.94 -0.20
CA ALA A 64 -8.45 -3.82 -0.30
C ALA A 64 -8.04 -2.72 -1.27
N LEU A 65 -8.66 -2.68 -2.46
CA LEU A 65 -8.42 -1.62 -3.44
C LEU A 65 -8.85 -0.26 -2.89
N LEU A 66 -10.03 -0.18 -2.27
CA LEU A 66 -10.53 1.06 -1.68
C LEU A 66 -9.55 1.62 -0.64
N PHE A 67 -9.12 0.79 0.32
CA PHE A 67 -8.21 1.22 1.38
C PHE A 67 -6.82 1.57 0.84
N SER A 68 -6.32 0.80 -0.13
CA SER A 68 -5.05 1.08 -0.78
C SER A 68 -5.06 2.43 -1.52
N VAL A 69 -6.12 2.70 -2.28
CA VAL A 69 -6.31 3.98 -3.00
C VAL A 69 -6.51 5.14 -2.03
N LEU A 70 -7.33 4.99 -0.98
CA LEU A 70 -7.54 6.03 0.03
C LEU A 70 -6.23 6.36 0.77
N CYS A 71 -5.44 5.35 1.10
CA CYS A 71 -4.13 5.54 1.72
C CYS A 71 -3.18 6.29 0.77
N GLY A 72 -3.10 5.90 -0.50
CA GLY A 72 -2.29 6.60 -1.49
C GLY A 72 -2.71 8.06 -1.70
N LEU A 73 -4.02 8.33 -1.76
CA LEU A 73 -4.59 9.68 -1.83
C LEU A 73 -4.21 10.51 -0.60
N ALA A 74 -4.39 9.98 0.61
CA ALA A 74 -4.06 10.67 1.84
C ALA A 74 -2.56 11.00 1.94
N LEU A 75 -1.69 10.05 1.58
CA LEU A 75 -0.24 10.26 1.54
C LEU A 75 0.14 11.31 0.48
N THR A 76 -0.45 11.24 -0.71
CA THR A 76 -0.18 12.22 -1.78
C THR A 76 -0.60 13.62 -1.37
N VAL A 77 -1.81 13.79 -0.84
CA VAL A 77 -2.31 15.10 -0.37
C VAL A 77 -1.43 15.62 0.76
N PHE A 78 -1.07 14.78 1.73
CA PHE A 78 -0.23 15.20 2.84
C PHE A 78 1.16 15.66 2.36
N PHE A 79 1.87 14.86 1.56
CA PHE A 79 3.25 15.18 1.16
C PHE A 79 3.37 16.21 0.03
N GLN A 80 2.42 16.27 -0.89
CA GLN A 80 2.48 17.20 -2.04
C GLN A 80 1.79 18.53 -1.75
N VAL A 81 0.78 18.55 -0.88
CA VAL A 81 -0.05 19.75 -0.66
C VAL A 81 0.18 20.33 0.72
N ILE A 82 0.07 19.53 1.78
CA ILE A 82 0.11 20.04 3.16
C ILE A 82 1.55 20.29 3.63
N TRP A 83 2.44 19.33 3.43
CA TRP A 83 3.82 19.38 3.91
C TRP A 83 4.61 20.59 3.38
N PRO A 84 4.53 20.97 2.10
CA PRO A 84 5.23 22.16 1.60
C PRO A 84 4.69 23.49 2.15
N MET A 85 3.51 23.49 2.78
CA MET A 85 2.88 24.68 3.37
C MET A 85 3.10 24.79 4.89
N LEU A 86 3.67 23.76 5.52
CA LEU A 86 4.05 23.72 6.93
C LEU A 86 5.50 24.19 7.10
#